data_AF-A0A2M6VC49-F1
#
_entry.id   AF-A0A2M6VC49-F1
#
_cell.length_a   1.000
_cell.length_b   1.000
_cell.length_c   1.000
_cell.angle_alpha   90.00
_cell.angle_beta   90.00
_cell.angle_gamma   90.00
#
_symmetry.space_group_name_H-M   'P 1'
#
loop_
_entity.id
_entity.type
_entity.pdbx_description
1 polymer ?
#
loop_
_entity_poly.entity_id
_entity_poly.type
_entity_poly.pdbx_seq_one_letter_code
_entity_poly.pdbx_strand_id
1 'polypeptide(L)'
;MLSWRAFFVASVMSGAVLAAHAQMTPVGLWRTIDDDTGEARAEIDIVERQGVLFGRVAKSLDPDPKAVKTCDDCKDDRKGQAIVGMEIIRGVRYEPDDKRWGGGGKILDPENGKEYTVRMVPLDGGKRLQLRGYIGPFYRTQIWQRIQ
;
A
#
# COMPACT_ATOMS: atom_id res chain seq x y z
N MET A 1 -1.51 45.97 58.50
CA MET A 1 -1.83 46.20 57.09
C MET A 1 -0.55 46.04 56.30
N LEU A 2 -0.42 44.97 55.51
CA LEU A 2 0.26 44.95 54.21
C LEU A 2 0.08 43.52 53.66
N SER A 3 -0.98 43.38 52.86
CA SER A 3 -1.16 42.31 51.88
C SER A 3 -0.14 42.50 50.76
N TRP A 4 0.43 41.43 50.19
CA TRP A 4 0.42 41.21 48.73
C TRP A 4 1.12 39.90 48.30
N ARG A 5 0.26 38.96 47.86
CA ARG A 5 0.35 37.96 46.76
C ARG A 5 1.51 36.95 46.71
N ALA A 6 1.12 35.70 46.96
CA ALA A 6 1.73 34.53 46.36
C ALA A 6 1.61 34.58 44.83
N PHE A 7 2.74 34.54 44.13
CA PHE A 7 2.78 34.27 42.70
C PHE A 7 2.59 32.78 42.46
N PHE A 8 1.38 32.38 42.06
CA PHE A 8 1.19 31.06 41.44
C PHE A 8 1.73 31.11 40.01
N VAL A 9 2.90 30.52 39.78
CA VAL A 9 3.38 30.24 38.42
C VAL A 9 2.61 29.02 37.92
N ALA A 10 1.53 29.25 37.18
CA ALA A 10 0.83 28.20 36.46
C ALA A 10 1.70 27.75 35.28
N SER A 11 2.41 26.63 35.46
CA SER A 11 3.15 25.97 34.38
C SER A 11 2.16 25.36 33.39
N VAL A 12 1.90 26.05 32.28
CA VAL A 12 1.12 25.55 31.15
C VAL A 12 1.94 24.45 30.47
N MET A 13 1.64 23.17 30.73
CA MET A 13 2.11 22.08 29.89
C MET A 13 1.40 22.17 28.54
N SER A 14 2.07 22.78 27.55
CA SER A 14 1.66 22.68 26.15
C SER A 14 1.80 21.24 25.69
N GLY A 15 0.69 20.50 25.73
CA GLY A 15 0.59 19.18 25.10
C GLY A 15 0.77 19.32 23.60
N ALA A 16 1.87 18.80 23.06
CA ALA A 16 2.05 18.65 21.63
C ALA A 16 1.02 17.65 21.12
N VAL A 17 -0.06 18.15 20.51
CA VAL A 17 -1.01 17.32 19.78
C VAL A 17 -0.27 16.84 18.53
N LEU A 18 0.22 15.60 18.57
CA LEU A 18 0.71 14.91 17.38
C LEU A 18 -0.46 14.75 16.43
N ALA A 19 -0.62 15.69 15.50
CA ALA A 19 -1.54 15.52 14.38
C ALA A 19 -1.08 14.28 13.62
N ALA A 20 -1.89 13.23 13.62
CA ALA A 20 -1.71 12.08 12.74
C ALA A 20 -1.83 12.58 11.30
N HIS A 21 -0.72 12.94 10.68
CA HIS A 21 -0.69 13.33 9.28
C HIS A 21 -1.08 12.11 8.44
N ALA A 22 -2.24 12.19 7.81
CA ALA A 22 -2.67 11.32 6.73
C ALA A 22 -1.54 11.16 5.71
N GLN A 23 -0.90 9.98 5.66
CA GLN A 23 0.21 9.71 4.75
C GLN A 23 -0.36 9.55 3.32
N MET A 24 -0.24 10.59 2.49
CA MET A 24 -0.67 10.58 1.08
C MET A 24 0.34 9.85 0.18
N THR A 25 0.68 8.62 0.56
CA THR A 25 1.62 7.75 -0.15
C THR A 25 1.14 6.29 -0.12
N PRO A 26 1.45 5.49 -1.14
CA PRO A 26 1.19 4.06 -1.14
C PRO A 26 2.02 3.28 -0.11
N VAL A 27 3.04 3.86 0.53
CA VAL A 27 3.81 3.15 1.58
C VAL A 27 2.89 2.74 2.73
N GLY A 28 2.98 1.48 3.17
CA GLY A 28 2.22 0.89 4.27
C GLY A 28 1.64 -0.49 3.95
N LEU A 29 0.85 -1.02 4.89
CA LEU A 29 0.17 -2.31 4.76
C LEU A 29 -1.27 -2.15 4.24
N TRP A 30 -1.59 -2.91 3.19
CA TRP A 30 -2.85 -2.81 2.45
C TRP A 30 -3.56 -4.15 2.33
N ARG A 31 -4.88 -4.15 2.51
CA ARG A 31 -5.76 -5.27 2.20
C ARG A 31 -6.26 -5.15 0.77
N THR A 32 -6.06 -6.19 -0.02
CA THR A 32 -6.67 -6.32 -1.35
C THR A 32 -8.10 -6.84 -1.20
N ILE A 33 -8.99 -6.35 -2.06
CA ILE A 33 -10.40 -6.74 -2.12
C ILE A 33 -10.66 -7.28 -3.52
N ASP A 34 -11.28 -8.44 -3.61
CA ASP A 34 -11.76 -8.97 -4.87
C ASP A 34 -13.03 -8.21 -5.30
N ASP A 35 -13.03 -7.64 -6.51
CA ASP A 35 -14.15 -6.77 -6.93
C ASP A 35 -15.43 -7.55 -7.25
N ASP A 36 -15.34 -8.86 -7.50
CA ASP A 36 -16.48 -9.70 -7.89
C ASP A 36 -17.21 -10.24 -6.65
N THR A 37 -16.46 -10.60 -5.61
CA THR A 37 -16.96 -11.21 -4.37
C THR A 37 -16.99 -10.24 -3.18
N GLY A 38 -16.18 -9.19 -3.20
CA GLY A 38 -15.98 -8.27 -2.07
C GLY A 38 -15.11 -8.83 -0.95
N GLU A 39 -14.53 -10.03 -1.13
CA GLU A 39 -13.73 -10.68 -0.10
C GLU A 39 -12.29 -10.17 -0.07
N ALA A 40 -11.68 -10.24 1.12
CA ALA A 40 -10.28 -9.90 1.28
C ALA A 40 -9.38 -11.04 0.77
N ARG A 41 -8.44 -10.75 -0.13
CA ARG A 41 -7.61 -11.79 -0.78
C ARG A 41 -6.20 -11.87 -0.22
N ALA A 42 -5.57 -10.73 0.06
CA ALA A 42 -4.21 -10.67 0.58
C ALA A 42 -3.94 -9.38 1.35
N GLU A 43 -2.85 -9.39 2.12
CA GLU A 43 -2.25 -8.18 2.70
C GLU A 43 -0.90 -7.93 2.01
N ILE A 44 -0.72 -6.73 1.47
CA ILE A 44 0.46 -6.32 0.70
C ILE A 44 1.18 -5.21 1.47
N ASP A 45 2.45 -5.45 1.76
CA ASP A 45 3.34 -4.49 2.42
C ASP A 45 4.11 -3.72 1.35
N ILE A 46 3.85 -2.42 1.24
CA ILE A 46 4.52 -1.52 0.29
C ILE A 46 5.53 -0.65 1.04
N VAL A 47 6.78 -0.68 0.58
CA VAL A 47 7.89 0.11 1.13
C VAL A 47 8.51 0.99 0.07
N GLU A 48 9.14 2.08 0.49
CA GLU A 48 9.92 2.95 -0.39
C GLU A 48 11.41 2.79 -0.11
N ARG A 49 12.22 2.73 -1.17
CA ARG A 49 13.67 2.86 -1.10
C ARG A 49 14.13 3.80 -2.19
N GLN A 50 14.77 4.91 -1.80
CA GLN A 50 15.33 5.90 -2.73
C GLN A 50 14.31 6.41 -3.78
N GLY A 51 13.08 6.73 -3.36
CA GLY A 51 12.03 7.23 -4.25
C GLY A 51 11.37 6.17 -5.14
N VAL A 52 11.64 4.89 -4.88
CA VAL A 52 11.04 3.76 -5.60
C VAL A 52 10.23 2.90 -4.65
N LEU A 53 8.99 2.60 -5.02
CA LEU A 53 8.15 1.67 -4.28
C LEU A 53 8.39 0.23 -4.72
N PHE A 54 8.39 -0.63 -3.71
CA PHE A 54 8.44 -2.07 -3.80
C PHE A 54 7.30 -2.61 -2.94
N GLY A 55 6.71 -3.75 -3.33
CA GLY A 55 5.61 -4.32 -2.56
C GLY A 55 5.65 -5.83 -2.56
N ARG A 56 5.40 -6.42 -1.39
CA ARG A 56 5.44 -7.87 -1.18
C ARG A 56 4.15 -8.37 -0.58
N VAL A 57 3.80 -9.63 -0.86
CA VAL A 57 2.68 -10.30 -0.21
C VAL A 57 3.08 -10.60 1.24
N ALA A 58 2.50 -9.88 2.19
CA ALA A 58 2.73 -10.12 3.61
C ALA A 58 1.92 -11.31 4.12
N LYS A 59 0.69 -11.46 3.62
CA LYS A 59 -0.23 -12.52 4.05
C LYS A 59 -1.22 -12.89 2.94
N SER A 60 -1.52 -14.18 2.81
CA SER A 60 -2.69 -14.66 2.04
C SER A 60 -3.91 -14.68 2.95
N LEU A 61 -5.03 -14.14 2.47
CA LEU A 61 -6.32 -14.18 3.15
C LEU A 61 -7.33 -15.09 2.45
N ASP A 62 -6.94 -15.71 1.32
CA ASP A 62 -7.76 -16.71 0.64
C ASP A 62 -8.10 -17.88 1.59
N PRO A 63 -9.40 -18.11 1.88
CA PRO A 63 -9.84 -19.17 2.77
C PRO A 63 -9.75 -20.57 2.13
N ASP A 64 -9.58 -20.66 0.81
CA ASP A 64 -9.49 -21.95 0.12
C ASP A 64 -8.14 -22.64 0.43
N PRO A 65 -8.14 -23.83 1.07
CA PRO A 65 -6.92 -24.59 1.31
C PRO A 65 -6.21 -25.00 0.00
N LYS A 66 -6.93 -25.03 -1.13
CA LYS A 66 -6.40 -25.35 -2.46
C LYS A 66 -5.93 -24.13 -3.24
N ALA A 67 -6.07 -22.92 -2.69
CA ALA A 67 -5.57 -21.71 -3.34
C ALA A 67 -4.09 -21.84 -3.65
N VAL A 68 -3.69 -21.30 -4.80
CA VAL A 68 -2.30 -21.33 -5.29
C VAL A 68 -1.36 -20.77 -4.23
N LYS A 69 -0.27 -21.50 -3.93
CA LYS A 69 0.72 -21.12 -2.90
C LYS A 69 2.09 -20.74 -3.48
N THR A 70 2.36 -21.12 -4.72
CA THR A 70 3.58 -20.82 -5.47
C THR A 70 3.24 -20.17 -6.81
N CYS A 71 4.08 -19.29 -7.33
CA CYS A 71 3.85 -18.72 -8.66
C CYS A 71 4.41 -19.63 -9.76
N ASP A 72 3.67 -20.66 -10.13
CA ASP A 72 4.13 -21.63 -11.13
C ASP A 72 4.09 -21.05 -12.56
N ASP A 73 3.17 -20.12 -12.82
CA ASP A 73 2.97 -19.45 -14.11
C ASP A 73 3.90 -18.25 -14.34
N CYS A 74 4.62 -17.82 -13.30
CA CYS A 74 5.61 -16.75 -13.42
C CYS A 74 6.69 -17.12 -14.44
N LYS A 75 7.21 -16.11 -15.15
CA LYS A 75 8.19 -16.27 -16.23
C LYS A 75 9.58 -15.74 -15.90
N ASP A 76 9.74 -15.17 -14.70
CA ASP A 76 10.97 -14.52 -14.24
C ASP A 76 11.54 -15.22 -12.99
N ASP A 77 12.34 -14.47 -12.22
CA ASP A 77 13.00 -14.91 -10.99
C ASP A 77 12.03 -15.41 -9.91
N ARG A 78 10.73 -15.13 -10.04
CA ARG A 78 9.68 -15.52 -9.08
C ARG A 78 9.04 -16.86 -9.40
N LYS A 79 9.39 -17.50 -10.51
CA LYS A 79 8.84 -18.80 -10.90
C LYS A 79 9.11 -19.88 -9.85
N GLY A 80 8.04 -20.56 -9.42
CA GLY A 80 8.09 -21.62 -8.41
C GLY A 80 8.38 -21.14 -6.99
N GLN A 81 8.46 -19.82 -6.76
CA GLN A 81 8.63 -19.27 -5.42
C GLN A 81 7.29 -19.18 -4.68
N ALA A 82 7.34 -19.27 -3.36
CA ALA A 82 6.18 -19.08 -2.50
C ALA A 82 5.60 -17.66 -2.68
N ILE A 83 4.27 -17.57 -2.78
CA ILE A 83 3.56 -16.29 -2.96
C ILE A 83 3.72 -15.41 -1.73
N VAL A 84 3.56 -15.96 -0.53
CA VAL A 84 3.81 -15.21 0.71
C VAL A 84 5.30 -14.88 0.82
N GLY A 85 5.62 -13.59 0.96
CA GLY A 85 6.97 -13.05 0.92
C GLY A 85 7.43 -12.60 -0.47
N MET A 86 6.73 -12.98 -1.54
CA MET A 86 7.08 -12.61 -2.91
C MET A 86 6.93 -11.11 -3.14
N GLU A 87 7.93 -10.50 -3.76
CA GLU A 87 7.85 -9.13 -4.28
C GLU A 87 7.01 -9.12 -5.56
N ILE A 88 5.82 -8.53 -5.49
CA ILE A 88 4.90 -8.44 -6.62
C ILE A 88 4.86 -7.05 -7.24
N ILE A 89 5.18 -5.98 -6.49
CA ILE A 89 5.26 -4.60 -7.00
C ILE A 89 6.72 -4.20 -7.12
N ARG A 90 7.12 -3.74 -8.31
CA ARG A 90 8.51 -3.36 -8.62
C ARG A 90 8.56 -2.02 -9.37
N GLY A 91 9.48 -1.15 -8.96
CA GLY A 91 9.91 -0.01 -9.78
C GLY A 91 8.92 1.15 -9.91
N VAL A 92 7.93 1.27 -9.02
CA VAL A 92 6.95 2.36 -9.09
C VAL A 92 7.56 3.65 -8.54
N ARG A 93 7.42 4.77 -9.26
CA ARG A 93 7.98 6.07 -8.89
C ARG A 93 6.90 7.14 -8.89
N TYR A 94 7.07 8.20 -8.11
CA TYR A 94 6.15 9.32 -8.14
C TYR A 94 6.29 10.10 -9.47
N GLU A 95 5.16 10.42 -10.10
CA GLU A 95 5.04 11.26 -11.31
C GLU A 95 4.44 12.61 -10.88
N PRO A 96 5.26 13.67 -10.68
CA PRO A 96 4.78 14.95 -10.13
C PRO A 96 3.73 15.65 -11.00
N ASP A 97 3.91 15.62 -12.32
CA ASP A 97 3.03 16.28 -13.29
C ASP A 97 1.60 15.72 -13.23
N ASP A 98 1.51 14.44 -12.89
CA ASP A 98 0.27 13.68 -12.84
C ASP A 98 -0.25 13.41 -11.42
N LYS A 99 0.50 13.86 -10.41
CA LYS A 99 0.23 13.70 -8.97
C LYS A 99 -0.11 12.25 -8.58
N ARG A 100 0.54 11.27 -9.19
CA ARG A 100 0.29 9.84 -8.97
C ARG A 100 1.59 9.06 -8.87
N TRP A 101 1.50 7.83 -8.41
CA TRP A 101 2.61 6.89 -8.43
C TRP A 101 2.48 6.00 -9.67
N GLY A 102 3.55 5.88 -10.44
CA GLY A 102 3.59 5.26 -11.76
C GLY A 102 5.04 5.12 -12.23
N GLY A 103 5.39 5.71 -13.38
CA GLY A 103 6.77 5.74 -13.87
C GLY A 103 7.28 4.42 -14.45
N GLY A 104 6.39 3.64 -15.08
CA GLY A 104 6.73 2.36 -15.71
C GLY A 104 6.81 1.17 -14.74
N GLY A 105 6.52 1.39 -13.45
CA GLY A 105 6.46 0.34 -12.46
C GLY A 105 5.46 -0.77 -12.80
N LYS A 106 5.70 -1.95 -12.25
CA LYS A 106 4.98 -3.18 -12.54
C LYS A 106 4.36 -3.79 -11.29
N ILE A 107 3.24 -4.48 -11.50
CA ILE A 107 2.67 -5.42 -10.54
C ILE A 107 2.50 -6.78 -11.20
N LEU A 108 2.94 -7.84 -10.52
CA LEU A 108 2.72 -9.23 -10.89
C LEU A 108 1.47 -9.75 -10.19
N ASP A 109 0.62 -10.43 -10.95
CA ASP A 109 -0.41 -11.31 -10.40
C ASP A 109 0.15 -12.74 -10.31
N PRO A 110 0.42 -13.26 -9.10
CA PRO A 110 1.02 -14.58 -8.95
C PRO A 110 0.06 -15.73 -9.24
N GLU A 111 -1.26 -15.49 -9.32
CA GLU A 111 -2.24 -16.54 -9.62
C GLU A 111 -2.23 -16.93 -11.10
N ASN A 112 -1.78 -16.03 -11.99
CA ASN A 112 -1.72 -16.28 -13.44
C ASN A 112 -0.38 -15.89 -14.09
N GLY A 113 0.61 -15.48 -13.28
CA GLY A 113 1.96 -15.13 -13.71
C GLY A 113 2.06 -13.89 -14.61
N LYS A 114 1.00 -13.09 -14.75
CA LYS A 114 1.00 -11.92 -15.63
C LYS A 114 1.49 -10.67 -14.90
N GLU A 115 2.29 -9.88 -15.61
CA GLU A 115 2.70 -8.56 -15.16
C GLU A 115 1.94 -7.44 -15.86
N TYR A 116 1.58 -6.44 -15.07
CA TYR A 116 0.81 -5.27 -15.48
C TYR A 116 1.63 -4.02 -15.21
N THR A 117 1.56 -3.02 -16.10
CA THR A 117 1.99 -1.67 -15.72
C THR A 117 1.03 -1.15 -14.67
N VAL A 118 1.54 -0.59 -13.58
CA VAL A 118 0.69 -0.15 -12.46
C VAL A 118 0.76 1.35 -12.25
N ARG A 119 -0.40 1.93 -11.92
CA ARG A 119 -0.52 3.28 -11.37
C ARG A 119 -1.26 3.22 -10.05
N MET A 120 -0.84 4.05 -9.10
CA MET A 120 -1.40 4.08 -7.75
C MET A 120 -1.71 5.52 -7.32
N VAL A 121 -2.88 5.70 -6.71
CA VAL A 121 -3.33 6.98 -6.19
C VAL A 121 -3.89 6.78 -4.78
N PRO A 122 -3.21 7.30 -3.73
CA PRO A 122 -3.78 7.34 -2.39
C PRO A 122 -5.02 8.23 -2.36
N LEU A 123 -6.08 7.76 -1.71
CA LEU A 123 -7.37 8.43 -1.59
C LEU A 123 -7.74 8.62 -0.12
N ASP A 124 -8.70 9.51 0.15
CA ASP A 124 -9.31 9.72 1.47
C ASP A 124 -8.30 9.92 2.62
N GLY A 125 -7.32 10.80 2.40
CA GLY A 125 -6.25 11.00 3.39
C GLY A 125 -5.37 9.75 3.57
N GLY A 126 -5.20 8.97 2.52
CA GLY A 126 -4.37 7.77 2.51
C GLY A 126 -5.07 6.52 3.05
N LYS A 127 -6.35 6.55 3.44
CA LYS A 127 -7.06 5.37 3.97
C LYS A 127 -7.38 4.33 2.91
N ARG A 128 -7.45 4.74 1.64
CA ARG A 128 -7.67 3.87 0.48
C ARG A 128 -6.58 4.07 -0.54
N LEU A 129 -6.27 3.03 -1.31
CA LEU A 129 -5.37 3.10 -2.45
C LEU A 129 -6.11 2.66 -3.69
N GLN A 130 -6.26 3.55 -4.66
CA GLN A 130 -6.68 3.15 -5.98
C GLN A 130 -5.47 2.60 -6.72
N LEU A 131 -5.55 1.34 -7.14
CA LEU A 131 -4.53 0.67 -7.94
C LEU A 131 -5.12 0.32 -9.30
N ARG A 132 -4.44 0.74 -10.38
CA ARG A 132 -4.86 0.44 -11.74
C ARG A 132 -3.75 -0.30 -12.48
N GLY A 133 -4.06 -1.51 -12.94
CA GLY A 133 -3.17 -2.35 -13.75
C GLY A 133 -3.54 -2.27 -15.24
N TYR A 134 -2.54 -2.21 -16.11
CA TYR A 134 -2.70 -2.08 -17.56
C TYR A 134 -2.03 -3.23 -18.33
N ILE A 135 -2.71 -3.71 -19.38
CA ILE A 135 -2.15 -4.49 -20.49
C ILE A 135 -2.49 -3.76 -21.79
N GLY A 136 -1.50 -3.10 -22.39
CA GLY A 136 -1.73 -2.27 -23.59
C GLY A 136 -2.79 -1.20 -23.32
N PRO A 137 -3.87 -1.10 -24.13
CA PRO A 137 -4.95 -0.13 -23.93
C PRO A 137 -5.96 -0.53 -22.85
N PHE A 138 -5.94 -1.79 -22.40
CA PHE A 138 -6.91 -2.32 -21.44
C PHE A 138 -6.41 -2.16 -20.01
N TYR A 139 -7.33 -1.93 -19.07
CA TYR A 139 -7.00 -1.80 -17.67
C TYR A 139 -8.09 -2.30 -16.74
N ARG A 140 -7.69 -2.65 -15.51
CA ARG A 140 -8.59 -2.90 -14.36
C ARG A 140 -8.18 -1.98 -13.22
N THR A 141 -9.16 -1.53 -12.43
CA THR A 141 -8.92 -0.73 -11.22
C THR A 141 -9.43 -1.50 -10.02
N GLN A 142 -8.66 -1.52 -8.95
CA GLN A 142 -9.03 -2.04 -7.63
C GLN A 142 -8.88 -0.93 -6.58
N ILE A 143 -9.62 -1.06 -5.49
CA ILE A 143 -9.49 -0.21 -4.31
C ILE A 143 -9.00 -1.07 -3.15
N TRP A 144 -7.80 -0.79 -2.67
CA TRP A 144 -7.23 -1.45 -1.50
C TRP A 144 -7.47 -0.62 -0.24
N GLN A 145 -7.60 -1.29 0.90
CA GLN A 145 -7.88 -0.67 2.19
C GLN A 145 -6.61 -0.66 3.04
N ARG A 146 -6.26 0.48 3.64
CA ARG A 146 -5.13 0.54 4.56
C ARG A 146 -5.48 -0.20 5.85
N ILE A 147 -4.54 -1.00 6.37
CA ILE A 147 -4.73 -1.75 7.63
C ILE A 147 -3.99 -1.09 8.80
N GLN A 148 -2.97 -0.28 8.50
CA GLN A 148 -2.18 0.47 9.47
C GLN A 148 -2.77 1.85 9.77
#